data_AF-A0A351VC70-F1
#
_entry.id   AF-A0A351VC70-F1
#
_cell.length_a   1.000
_cell.length_b   1.000
_cell.length_c   1.000
_cell.angle_alpha   90.00
_cell.angle_beta   90.00
_cell.angle_gamma   90.00
#
_symmetry.space_group_name_H-M   'P 1'
#
loop_
_entity.id
_entity.type
_entity.pdbx_description
1 polymer ?
#
loop_
_entity_poly.entity_id
_entity_poly.type
_entity_poly.pdbx_seq_one_letter_code
_entity_poly.pdbx_strand_id
1 'polypeptide(L)'
;MNAKQILILSYIYRYHRIDYQELQEELHMPMEDIAALVMELYRQEYIGYGSGERKRNSLQVTEKAEQKYIRDWDRWTAKGKEKKDREEGEEFPVNILHVPKSFDKM
;
A
#
# COMPACT_ATOMS: atom_id res chain seq x y z
N MET A 1 3.40 10.26 8.14
CA MET A 1 2.71 9.58 7.03
C MET A 1 1.38 9.11 7.56
N ASN A 2 0.27 9.45 6.90
CA ASN A 2 -1.06 9.05 7.37
C ASN A 2 -1.45 7.65 6.85
N ALA A 3 -2.52 7.07 7.40
CA ALA A 3 -2.97 5.71 7.05
C ALA A 3 -3.30 5.55 5.54
N LYS A 4 -3.85 6.59 4.91
CA LYS A 4 -4.21 6.57 3.48
C LYS A 4 -2.98 6.56 2.57
N GLN A 5 -1.93 7.31 2.93
CA GLN A 5 -0.64 7.27 2.25
C GLN A 5 0.02 5.89 2.34
N ILE A 6 -0.11 5.21 3.48
CA ILE A 6 0.41 3.84 3.66
C ILE A 6 -0.35 2.87 2.76
N LEU A 7 -1.68 2.99 2.68
CA LEU A 7 -2.50 2.17 1.78
C LEU A 7 -2.09 2.34 0.31
N ILE A 8 -1.94 3.57 -0.13
CA ILE A 8 -1.49 3.89 -1.50
C ILE A 8 -0.09 3.31 -1.75
N LEU A 9 0.83 3.42 -0.79
CA LEU A 9 2.16 2.80 -0.90
C LEU A 9 2.09 1.29 -1.05
N SER A 10 1.25 0.62 -0.25
CA SER A 10 1.05 -0.83 -0.35
C SER A 10 0.44 -1.25 -1.68
N TYR A 11 -0.51 -0.48 -2.20
CA TYR A 11 -1.08 -0.68 -3.53
C TYR A 11 0.01 -0.60 -4.61
N ILE A 12 0.81 0.47 -4.59
CA ILE A 12 1.90 0.69 -5.56
C ILE A 12 2.97 -0.40 -5.43
N TYR A 13 3.30 -0.83 -4.22
CA TYR A 13 4.26 -1.91 -3.99
C TYR A 13 3.79 -3.22 -4.62
N ARG A 14 2.49 -3.54 -4.50
CA ARG A 14 1.90 -4.77 -5.02
C ARG A 14 1.71 -4.76 -6.53
N TYR A 15 1.21 -3.66 -7.09
CA TYR A 15 0.77 -3.58 -8.49
C TYR A 15 1.72 -2.82 -9.41
N HIS A 16 2.71 -2.11 -8.85
CA HIS A 16 3.68 -1.29 -9.60
C HIS A 16 3.05 -0.26 -10.55
N ARG A 17 1.84 0.18 -10.22
CA ARG A 17 1.03 1.15 -10.96
C ARG A 17 0.09 1.87 -9.99
N ILE A 18 -0.65 2.85 -10.50
CA ILE A 18 -1.79 3.47 -9.81
C ILE A 18 -3.03 3.28 -10.69
N ASP A 19 -4.08 2.74 -10.09
CA ASP A 19 -5.43 2.82 -10.60
C ASP A 19 -6.25 3.69 -9.65
N TYR A 20 -6.56 4.90 -10.11
CA TYR A 20 -7.27 5.87 -9.28
C TYR A 20 -8.73 5.52 -9.05
N GLN A 21 -9.35 4.77 -9.97
CA GLN A 21 -10.75 4.35 -9.81
C GLN A 21 -10.83 3.26 -8.75
N GLU A 22 -9.96 2.26 -8.82
CA GLU A 22 -9.86 1.20 -7.81
C GLU A 22 -9.58 1.80 -6.42
N LEU A 23 -8.62 2.71 -6.32
CA LEU A 23 -8.30 3.40 -5.06
C LEU A 23 -9.45 4.28 -4.55
N GLN A 24 -10.22 4.90 -5.44
CA GLN A 24 -11.40 5.67 -5.04
C GLN A 24 -12.48 4.78 -4.42
N GLU A 25 -12.72 3.60 -5.00
CA GLU A 25 -13.65 2.61 -4.48
C GLU A 25 -13.19 2.06 -3.12
N GLU A 26 -11.90 1.73 -2.98
CA GLU A 26 -11.34 1.18 -1.74
C GLU A 26 -11.20 2.21 -0.60
N LEU A 27 -10.82 3.45 -0.92
CA LEU A 27 -10.54 4.49 0.08
C LEU A 27 -11.75 5.38 0.38
N HIS A 28 -12.84 5.24 -0.38
CA HIS A 28 -14.02 6.11 -0.35
C HIS A 28 -13.63 7.60 -0.36
N MET A 29 -12.72 7.96 -1.27
CA MET A 29 -12.08 9.28 -1.35
C MET A 29 -12.17 9.85 -2.76
N PRO A 30 -12.35 11.17 -2.94
CA PRO A 30 -12.26 11.81 -4.24
C PRO A 30 -10.92 11.54 -4.95
N MET A 31 -10.98 11.42 -6.28
CA MET A 31 -9.80 11.15 -7.11
C MET A 31 -8.71 12.21 -6.93
N GLU A 32 -9.11 13.48 -6.78
CA GLU A 32 -8.24 14.63 -6.59
C GLU A 32 -7.43 14.54 -5.29
N ASP A 33 -8.06 14.07 -4.22
CA ASP A 33 -7.40 13.87 -2.93
C ASP A 33 -6.40 12.71 -3.01
N ILE A 34 -6.75 11.62 -3.69
CA ILE A 34 -5.83 10.49 -3.94
C ILE A 34 -4.63 10.97 -4.76
N ALA A 35 -4.85 11.75 -5.81
CA ALA A 35 -3.80 12.33 -6.63
C ALA A 35 -2.89 13.27 -5.81
N ALA A 36 -3.45 14.07 -4.91
CA ALA A 36 -2.67 14.90 -3.99
C ALA A 36 -1.77 14.04 -3.08
N LEU A 37 -2.31 12.96 -2.50
CA LEU A 37 -1.53 12.04 -1.66
C LEU A 37 -0.41 11.36 -2.46
N VAL A 38 -0.67 10.93 -3.69
CA VAL A 38 0.33 10.34 -4.59
C VAL A 38 1.44 11.34 -4.91
N MET A 39 1.09 12.59 -5.22
CA MET A 39 2.08 13.64 -5.48
C MET A 39 2.93 13.93 -4.24
N GLU A 40 2.35 13.91 -3.04
CA GLU A 40 3.11 14.04 -1.80
C GLU A 40 4.09 12.88 -1.59
N LEU A 41 3.65 11.64 -1.83
CA LEU A 41 4.52 10.46 -1.73
C LEU A 41 5.69 10.55 -2.71
N TYR A 42 5.44 11.03 -3.92
CA TYR A 42 6.48 11.25 -4.93
C TYR A 42 7.47 12.34 -4.47
N ARG A 43 6.96 13.50 -4.02
CA ARG A 43 7.78 14.62 -3.52
C ARG A 43 8.64 14.23 -2.31
N GLN A 44 8.16 13.31 -1.47
CA GLN A 44 8.87 12.82 -0.28
C GLN A 44 9.83 11.65 -0.59
N GLU A 45 9.98 11.31 -1.87
CA GLU A 45 10.84 10.23 -2.37
C GLU A 45 10.45 8.86 -1.80
N TYR A 46 9.16 8.65 -1.54
CA TYR A 46 8.63 7.35 -1.12
C TYR A 46 8.21 6.50 -2.32
N ILE A 47 7.92 7.12 -3.46
CA ILE A 47 7.68 6.45 -4.74
C ILE A 47 8.46 7.13 -5.85
N GLY A 48 8.77 6.39 -6.90
CA GLY A 48 9.47 6.89 -8.08
C GLY A 48 9.36 5.92 -9.25
N TYR A 49 9.84 6.33 -10.41
CA TYR A 49 9.87 5.44 -11.58
C TYR A 49 11.15 4.60 -11.58
N GLY A 50 11.01 3.31 -11.86
CA GLY A 50 12.17 2.40 -11.97
C GLY A 50 13.13 2.84 -13.07
N SER A 51 14.43 2.92 -12.76
CA SER A 51 15.48 3.37 -13.69
C SER A 51 16.10 2.25 -14.55
N GLY A 52 15.72 0.98 -14.31
CA GLY A 52 16.26 -0.18 -15.04
C GLY A 52 15.53 -0.48 -16.36
N GLU A 53 16.23 -1.05 -17.35
CA GLU A 53 15.69 -1.33 -18.69
C GLU A 53 14.38 -2.14 -18.72
N ARG A 54 14.17 -3.04 -17.76
CA ARG A 54 12.92 -3.83 -17.62
C ARG A 54 11.81 -3.14 -16.82
N LYS A 55 12.13 -2.02 -16.16
CA LYS A 55 11.28 -1.32 -15.19
C LYS A 55 11.06 0.15 -15.53
N ARG A 56 11.67 0.64 -16.63
CA ARG A 56 11.46 1.97 -17.18
C ARG A 56 9.95 2.19 -17.31
N ASN A 57 9.47 3.24 -16.66
CA ASN A 57 8.07 3.67 -16.62
C ASN A 57 7.14 2.92 -15.65
N SER A 58 7.63 1.93 -14.89
CA SER A 58 6.85 1.35 -13.78
C SER A 58 7.00 2.19 -12.51
N LEU A 59 5.89 2.49 -11.85
CA LEU A 59 5.89 3.20 -10.57
C LEU A 59 6.28 2.23 -9.46
N GLN A 60 7.24 2.58 -8.62
CA GLN A 60 7.78 1.72 -7.58
C GLN A 60 7.92 2.46 -6.27
N VAL A 61 7.78 1.71 -5.19
CA VAL A 61 8.12 2.17 -3.85
C VAL A 61 9.64 2.20 -3.71
N THR A 62 10.18 3.26 -3.10
CA THR A 62 11.63 3.37 -2.87
C THR A 62 12.06 2.47 -1.72
N GLU A 63 13.35 2.12 -1.67
CA GLU A 63 13.89 1.30 -0.58
C GLU A 63 13.63 1.92 0.81
N LYS A 64 13.70 3.25 0.90
CA LYS A 64 13.35 4.05 2.09
C LYS A 64 11.92 3.80 2.56
N ALA A 65 10.96 3.76 1.64
CA ALA A 65 9.56 3.50 1.97
C ALA A 65 9.30 2.01 2.25
N GLU A 66 9.92 1.12 1.47
CA GLU A 66 9.75 -0.32 1.62
C GLU A 66 10.20 -0.79 3.02
N GLN A 67 11.40 -0.40 3.43
CA GLN A 67 11.94 -0.78 4.74
C GLN A 67 11.12 -0.23 5.90
N LYS A 68 10.62 1.01 5.78
CA LYS A 68 9.98 1.74 6.88
C LYS A 68 8.47 1.45 7.02
N TYR A 69 7.77 1.18 5.92
CA TYR A 69 6.31 1.11 5.92
C TYR A 69 5.75 -0.17 5.30
N ILE A 70 6.51 -0.92 4.49
CA ILE A 70 6.02 -2.12 3.81
C ILE A 70 6.49 -3.40 4.50
N ARG A 71 7.80 -3.53 4.80
CA ARG A 71 8.35 -4.75 5.42
C ARG A 71 7.79 -5.03 6.80
N ASP A 72 7.52 -3.99 7.58
CA ASP A 72 6.83 -4.14 8.86
C ASP A 72 5.37 -4.57 8.65
N TRP A 73 4.71 -4.08 7.60
CA TRP A 73 3.31 -4.40 7.29
C TRP A 73 3.12 -5.85 6.84
N ASP A 74 4.01 -6.38 6.00
CA ASP A 74 4.04 -7.81 5.63
C ASP A 74 4.19 -8.72 6.87
N ARG A 75 4.94 -8.26 7.87
CA ARG A 75 5.08 -8.98 9.14
C ARG A 75 3.79 -8.97 9.97
N TRP A 76 2.96 -7.93 9.84
CA TRP A 76 1.68 -7.81 10.53
C TRP A 76 0.54 -8.54 9.81
N THR A 77 0.47 -8.46 8.48
CA THR A 77 -0.49 -9.25 7.67
C THR A 77 -0.21 -10.74 7.78
N ALA A 78 1.06 -11.16 7.80
CA ALA A 78 1.44 -12.55 8.07
C ALA A 78 1.06 -13.03 9.48
N LYS A 79 1.26 -12.20 10.52
CA LYS A 79 0.83 -12.54 11.89
C LYS A 79 -0.69 -12.54 12.07
N GLY A 80 -1.40 -11.65 11.37
CA GLY A 80 -2.87 -11.63 11.34
C GLY A 80 -3.43 -12.88 10.66
N LYS A 81 -2.77 -13.33 9.58
CA LYS A 81 -3.06 -14.58 8.87
C LYS A 81 -2.84 -15.80 9.76
N GLU A 82 -1.70 -15.94 10.44
CA GLU A 82 -1.46 -17.08 11.37
C GLU A 82 -2.49 -17.18 12.50
N LYS A 83 -3.01 -16.03 12.96
CA LYS A 83 -3.98 -15.99 14.05
C LYS A 83 -5.40 -16.34 13.57
N LYS A 84 -5.77 -15.93 12.35
CA LYS A 84 -7.09 -16.18 11.74
C LYS A 84 -7.21 -17.54 11.04
N ASP A 85 -6.17 -18.00 10.36
CA ASP A 85 -6.13 -19.34 9.75
C ASP A 85 -6.25 -20.44 10.84
N ARG A 86 -5.83 -20.13 12.08
CA ARG A 86 -6.03 -20.99 13.26
C ARG A 86 -7.45 -20.99 13.81
N GLU A 87 -8.25 -19.95 13.56
CA GLU A 87 -9.57 -19.76 14.18
C GLU A 87 -10.73 -20.07 13.23
N GLU A 88 -10.61 -19.86 11.92
CA GLU A 88 -11.77 -19.92 11.01
C GLU A 88 -11.65 -20.86 9.79
N GLY A 89 -10.50 -21.47 9.51
CA GLY A 89 -10.40 -22.49 8.45
C GLY A 89 -10.83 -22.06 7.04
N GLU A 90 -11.00 -20.76 6.79
CA GLU A 90 -11.37 -20.20 5.49
C GLU A 90 -10.16 -19.53 4.82
N GLU A 91 -9.88 -19.92 3.57
CA GLU A 91 -8.91 -19.24 2.71
C GLU A 91 -9.38 -17.81 2.44
N PHE A 92 -8.80 -16.85 3.17
CA PHE A 92 -9.06 -15.43 2.92
C PHE A 92 -8.59 -15.07 1.50
N PRO A 93 -9.46 -14.50 0.65
CA PRO A 93 -9.01 -13.94 -0.62
C PRO A 93 -8.09 -12.78 -0.31
N VAL A 94 -6.84 -12.90 -0.76
CA VAL A 94 -5.70 -11.99 -0.51
C VAL A 94 -5.90 -10.60 -1.15
N ASN A 95 -7.12 -10.21 -1.51
CA ASN A 95 -7.43 -9.05 -2.34
C ASN A 95 -7.87 -7.80 -1.59
N ILE A 96 -7.91 -7.81 -0.25
CA ILE A 96 -8.27 -6.60 0.49
C ILE A 96 -7.00 -6.05 1.12
N LEU A 97 -6.65 -4.82 0.76
CA LEU A 97 -5.73 -3.96 1.51
C LEU A 97 -6.21 -3.86 2.97
N HIS A 98 -5.88 -4.86 3.80
CA HIS A 98 -6.35 -4.92 5.17
C HIS A 98 -5.54 -3.93 6.02
N VAL A 99 -6.10 -2.75 6.28
CA VAL A 99 -5.56 -1.84 7.30
C VAL A 99 -6.01 -2.30 8.67
N PRO A 100 -5.09 -2.65 9.58
CA PRO A 100 -5.45 -2.90 10.96
C PRO A 100 -6.00 -1.62 11.60
N LYS A 101 -7.14 -1.72 12.31
CA LYS A 101 -7.79 -0.61 13.05
C LYS A 101 -6.86 0.13 14.04
N SER A 102 -5.69 -0.42 14.36
CA SER A 102 -4.68 0.23 15.21
C SER A 102 -3.98 1.41 14.54
N PHE A 103 -4.07 1.58 13.22
CA PHE A 103 -3.46 2.72 12.50
C PHE A 103 -4.23 4.04 12.63
N ASP A 104 -5.52 4.01 13.02
CA ASP A 104 -6.28 5.23 13.34
C ASP A 104 -5.84 5.90 14.65
N LYS A 105 -4.97 5.25 15.43
CA LYS A 105 -4.53 5.72 16.76
C LYS A 105 -3.10 6.27 16.81
N MET A 106 -2.42 6.44 15.67
CA MET A 106 -1.08 7.06 15.60
C MET A 106 -1.14 8.52 15.19
#